data_AF-A0A6B3CQQ1-F1
#
_entry.id   AF-A0A6B3CQQ1-F1
#
_cell.length_a   1.000
_cell.length_b   1.000
_cell.length_c   1.000
_cell.angle_alpha   90.00
_cell.angle_beta   90.00
_cell.angle_gamma   90.00
#
_symmetry.space_group_name_H-M   'P 1'
#
loop_
_entity.id
_entity.type
_entity.pdbx_description
1 polymer ?
#
loop_
_entity_poly.entity_id
_entity_poly.type
_entity_poly.pdbx_seq_one_letter_code
_entity_poly.pdbx_strand_id
1 'polypeptide(L)' 'MAEPRIFASADEVKAAVGEQLGYTDWVEVDQKRIDLFAEATGDHQWIHVDPEKAAAGPFGGTIAHGYLTLSLLP' A
#
# COMPACT_ATOMS: atom_id res chain seq x y z
N MET A 1 15.22 -1.80 8.14
CA MET A 1 14.37 -3.00 8.11
C MET A 1 14.47 -3.67 9.45
N ALA A 2 13.35 -3.82 10.15
CA ALA A 2 13.31 -4.69 11.33
C ALA A 2 13.80 -6.09 10.94
N GLU A 3 14.52 -6.76 11.85
CA GLU A 3 14.95 -8.15 11.58
C GLU A 3 13.71 -9.04 11.40
N PRO A 4 13.64 -9.85 10.32
CA PRO A 4 12.49 -10.68 10.06
C PRO A 4 12.37 -11.76 11.13
N ARG A 5 11.19 -11.88 11.74
CA ARG A 5 10.86 -13.05 12.56
C ARG A 5 10.71 -14.26 11.66
N ILE A 6 11.56 -15.26 11.85
CA ILE A 6 11.53 -16.51 11.09
C ILE A 6 10.78 -17.56 11.91
N PHE A 7 9.73 -18.12 11.32
CA PHE A 7 9.06 -19.31 11.83
C PHE A 7 9.56 -20.53 11.07
N ALA A 8 10.00 -21.56 11.77
CA ALA A 8 10.53 -22.78 11.16
C ALA A 8 9.42 -23.76 10.72
N SER A 9 8.18 -23.56 11.17
CA SER A 9 7.05 -24.41 10.80
C SER A 9 5.70 -23.71 10.90
N ALA A 10 4.67 -24.29 10.27
CA ALA A 10 3.29 -23.81 10.37
C ALA A 10 2.72 -23.91 11.79
N ASP A 11 3.18 -24.86 12.60
CA ASP A 11 2.70 -24.99 13.99
C ASP A 11 3.27 -23.89 14.89
N GLU A 12 4.48 -23.39 14.62
CA GLU A 12 5.01 -22.19 15.28
C GLU A 12 4.19 -20.93 14.93
N VAL A 13 3.71 -20.81 13.69
CA VAL A 13 2.82 -19.71 13.27
C VAL A 13 1.49 -19.79 14.04
N LYS A 14 0.90 -20.98 14.16
CA LYS A 14 -0.34 -21.18 14.94
C LYS A 14 -0.14 -20.86 16.42
N ALA A 15 1.02 -21.20 16.98
CA ALA A 15 1.34 -20.90 18.37
C ALA A 15 1.44 -19.39 18.64
N ALA A 16 1.78 -18.58 17.63
CA ALA A 16 1.93 -17.13 17.74
C ALA A 16 0.61 -16.32 17.62
N VAL A 17 -0.55 -16.97 17.60
CA VAL A 17 -1.85 -16.28 17.54
C VAL A 17 -2.00 -15.31 18.72
N GLY A 18 -2.31 -14.05 18.42
CA GLY A 18 -2.45 -12.99 19.41
C GLY A 18 -1.17 -12.19 19.65
N GLU A 19 -0.03 -12.62 19.10
CA GLU A 19 1.22 -11.86 19.16
C GLU A 19 1.29 -10.78 18.07
N GLN A 20 2.00 -9.69 18.36
CA GLN A 20 2.36 -8.67 17.36
C GLN A 20 3.56 -9.17 16.55
N LEU A 21 3.43 -9.18 15.21
CA LEU A 21 4.49 -9.66 14.30
C LEU A 21 5.49 -8.56 13.89
N GLY A 22 5.21 -7.30 14.28
CA GLY A 22 6.03 -6.14 13.96
C GLY A 22 5.45 -5.29 12.84
N TYR A 23 6.26 -4.37 12.34
CA TYR A 23 5.94 -3.44 11.26
C TYR A 23 7.04 -3.45 10.20
N THR A 24 6.69 -3.10 8.96
CA THR A 24 7.68 -2.88 7.90
C THR A 24 8.36 -1.53 8.08
N ASP A 25 9.47 -1.32 7.38
CA ASP A 25 9.94 0.05 7.17
C ASP A 25 8.88 0.87 6.42
N TRP A 26 9.02 2.20 6.48
CA TRP A 26 8.25 3.11 5.67
C TRP A 26 8.49 2.84 4.17
N VAL A 27 7.41 2.86 3.40
CA VAL A 27 7.43 2.76 1.94
C VAL A 27 6.88 4.04 1.36
N GLU A 28 7.64 4.67 0.47
CA GLU A 28 7.17 5.82 -0.29
C GLU A 28 6.18 5.36 -1.37
N VAL A 29 5.03 6.04 -1.41
CA VAL A 29 4.01 5.87 -2.46
C VAL A 29 4.08 7.08 -3.37
N ASP A 30 4.86 6.97 -4.43
CA ASP A 30 5.01 8.01 -5.44
C ASP A 30 3.92 7.94 -6.53
N GLN A 31 3.83 8.99 -7.34
CA GLN A 31 2.86 9.06 -8.43
C GLN A 31 3.04 7.91 -9.43
N LYS A 32 4.28 7.51 -9.71
CA LYS A 32 4.58 6.41 -10.65
C LYS A 32 3.93 5.10 -10.20
N ARG A 33 4.00 4.77 -8.91
CA ARG A 33 3.34 3.58 -8.36
C ARG A 33 1.82 3.68 -8.47
N ILE A 34 1.26 4.86 -8.21
CA ILE A 34 -0.19 5.12 -8.34
C ILE A 34 -0.62 4.91 -9.80
N ASP A 35 0.11 5.48 -10.75
CA ASP A 35 -0.18 5.35 -12.18
C ASP A 35 -0.08 3.90 -12.65
N LEU A 36 0.96 3.16 -12.25
CA LEU A 36 1.11 1.74 -12.60
C LEU A 36 -0.04 0.88 -12.03
N PHE A 37 -0.58 1.24 -10.86
CA PHE A 37 -1.74 0.56 -10.31
C PHE A 37 -3.01 0.88 -11.11
N ALA A 38 -3.18 2.13 -11.57
CA ALA A 38 -4.26 2.50 -12.48
C ALA A 38 -4.20 1.68 -13.78
N GLU A 39 -3.03 1.57 -14.40
CA GLU A 39 -2.81 0.76 -15.62
C GLU A 39 -3.14 -0.72 -15.39
N ALA A 40 -2.73 -1.27 -14.25
CA ALA A 40 -2.96 -2.68 -13.93
C ALA A 40 -4.43 -3.02 -13.65
N THR A 41 -5.20 -2.07 -13.11
CA THR A 41 -6.57 -2.31 -12.64
C THR A 41 -7.65 -1.69 -13.52
N GLY A 42 -7.26 -0.79 -14.42
CA GLY A 42 -8.18 0.01 -15.23
C GLY A 42 -8.77 1.22 -14.50
N ASP A 43 -8.45 1.44 -13.21
CA ASP A 43 -8.95 2.58 -12.45
C ASP A 43 -8.11 3.84 -12.69
N HIS A 44 -8.49 4.56 -13.74
CA HIS A 44 -7.91 5.85 -14.12
C HIS A 44 -8.75 7.02 -13.60
N GLN A 45 -9.42 6.89 -12.45
CA GLN A 45 -10.15 8.00 -11.87
C GLN A 45 -9.20 9.18 -11.61
N TRP A 46 -9.60 10.39 -12.04
CA TRP A 46 -8.75 11.58 -12.05
C TRP A 46 -8.10 11.95 -10.71
N ILE A 47 -8.73 11.58 -9.59
CA ILE A 47 -8.17 11.81 -8.25
C ILE A 47 -6.86 11.04 -8.02
N HIS A 48 -6.57 10.03 -8.85
CA HIS A 48 -5.37 9.21 -8.79
C HIS A 48 -4.32 9.63 -9.81
N VAL A 49 -4.72 9.94 -11.04
CA VAL A 49 -3.80 10.00 -12.20
C VAL A 49 -3.69 11.38 -12.89
N ASP A 50 -4.48 12.37 -12.47
CA ASP A 50 -4.49 13.71 -13.08
C ASP A 50 -4.10 14.77 -12.04
N PRO A 51 -2.81 15.15 -11.92
CA PRO A 51 -2.34 16.11 -10.93
C PRO A 51 -2.96 17.49 -11.04
N GLU A 52 -3.21 17.98 -12.26
CA GLU A 52 -3.76 19.31 -12.48
C GLU A 52 -5.21 19.37 -12.00
N LYS A 53 -6.02 18.37 -12.36
CA LYS A 53 -7.40 18.28 -11.93
C LYS A 53 -7.52 17.95 -10.44
N ALA A 54 -6.65 17.07 -9.93
CA ALA A 54 -6.61 16.68 -8.53
C ALA A 54 -6.25 17.85 -7.59
N ALA A 55 -5.36 18.76 -8.01
CA ALA A 55 -4.99 19.96 -7.27
C ALA A 55 -6.18 20.91 -7.02
N ALA A 56 -7.13 20.98 -7.97
CA ALA A 56 -8.38 21.74 -7.81
C ALA A 56 -9.48 20.97 -7.08
N GLY A 57 -9.23 19.69 -6.77
CA GLY A 57 -10.18 18.79 -6.13
C GLY A 57 -10.18 18.88 -4.59
N PRO A 58 -11.03 18.08 -3.94
CA PRO A 58 -11.22 18.13 -2.49
C PRO A 58 -10.00 17.69 -1.68
N PHE A 59 -9.02 17.02 -2.30
CA PHE A 59 -7.82 16.49 -1.65
C PHE A 59 -6.58 17.38 -1.85
N GLY A 60 -6.65 18.39 -2.72
CA GLY A 60 -5.54 19.32 -3.00
C GLY A 60 -4.36 18.72 -3.78
N GLY A 61 -4.49 17.50 -4.29
CA GLY A 61 -3.49 16.77 -5.06
C GLY A 61 -3.97 15.35 -5.34
N THR A 62 -3.17 14.58 -6.07
CA THR A 62 -3.45 13.16 -6.29
C THR A 62 -3.37 12.38 -4.99
N ILE A 63 -4.19 11.34 -4.89
CA ILE A 63 -4.15 10.38 -3.79
C ILE A 63 -3.99 8.97 -4.35
N ALA A 64 -3.38 8.08 -3.58
CA ALA A 64 -3.29 6.67 -3.95
C ALA A 64 -4.68 6.01 -4.01
N HIS A 65 -4.81 4.96 -4.83
CA HIS A 65 -5.99 4.09 -4.81
C HIS A 65 -6.11 3.40 -3.44
N GLY A 66 -7.32 3.32 -2.89
CA GLY A 66 -7.54 2.57 -1.64
C GLY A 66 -7.11 1.10 -1.77
N TYR A 67 -7.33 0.49 -2.94
CA TYR A 67 -6.89 -0.88 -3.22
C TYR A 67 -5.38 -1.01 -3.39
N LEU A 68 -4.66 0.04 -3.78
CA LEU A 68 -3.19 0.03 -3.75
C LEU A 68 -2.69 -0.06 -2.32
N THR A 69 -3.21 0.76 -1.40
CA THR A 69 -2.86 0.69 0.02
C THR A 69 -3.19 -0.68 0.63
N LEU A 70 -4.35 -1.26 0.31
CA LEU A 70 -4.72 -2.61 0.76
C LEU A 70 -3.75 -3.69 0.23
N SER A 71 -3.30 -3.55 -1.02
CA SER A 71 -2.37 -4.49 -1.66
C SER A 71 -0.95 -4.43 -1.08
N LEU A 72 -0.64 -3.41 -0.27
CA LEU A 72 0.65 -3.23 0.42
C LEU A 72 0.62 -3.70 1.89
N LEU A 73 -0.45 -4.36 2.33
CA LEU A 73 -0.46 -5.01 3.65
C LEU A 73 0.72 -6.01 3.76
N PRO A 74 1.42 -6.05 4.91
CA PRO A 74 2.49 -7.00 5.17
C PRO A 74 1.99 -8.44 5.35
#